data_AF-A0A7W8PK25-F1
#
_entry.id   AF-A0A7W8PK25-F1
#
_cell.length_a   1.000
_cell.length_b   1.000
_cell.length_c   1.000
_cell.angle_alpha   90.00
_cell.angle_beta   90.00
_cell.angle_gamma   90.00
#
_symmetry.space_group_name_H-M   'P 1'
#
loop_
_entity.id
_entity.type
_entity.pdbx_description
1 polymer ?
#
loop_
_entity_poly.entity_id
_entity_poly.type
_entity_poly.pdbx_seq_one_letter_code
_entity_poly.pdbx_strand_id
1 'polypeptide(L)'
;MSNWIAQLFRHLTAGVYVIGVADGERRNAFTASWRTDVTGAPLPLDALAHFDCRVTGDIEAGDHRLIVGRVVDGALAGADGDPLIYAQTGNLDMSEDLYPETFS
;
A
#
# COMPACT_ATOMS: atom_id res chain seq x y z
N MET A 1 -16.09 -23.61 10.56
CA MET A 1 -15.16 -23.91 9.43
C MET A 1 -13.81 -23.33 9.77
N SER A 2 -12.78 -24.17 9.76
CA SER A 2 -11.57 -24.03 10.54
C SER A 2 -10.60 -22.95 10.04
N ASN A 3 -10.20 -22.08 10.97
CA ASN A 3 -9.27 -20.97 10.80
C ASN A 3 -7.89 -21.40 10.24
N TRP A 4 -7.56 -22.70 10.21
CA TRP A 4 -6.25 -23.22 9.78
C TRP A 4 -5.87 -22.82 8.35
N ILE A 5 -6.84 -22.71 7.43
CA ILE A 5 -6.58 -22.26 6.06
C ILE A 5 -6.04 -20.83 6.08
N ALA A 6 -6.68 -19.93 6.84
CA ALA A 6 -6.19 -18.56 7.01
C ALA A 6 -4.84 -18.52 7.75
N GLN A 7 -4.57 -19.46 8.67
CA GLN A 7 -3.25 -19.56 9.31
C GLN A 7 -2.16 -20.03 8.35
N LEU A 8 -2.47 -20.95 7.44
CA LEU A 8 -1.57 -21.42 6.40
C LEU A 8 -1.22 -20.27 5.44
N PHE A 9 -2.21 -19.51 5.00
CA PHE A 9 -2.00 -18.37 4.10
C PHE A 9 -1.12 -17.26 4.72
N ARG A 10 -1.06 -17.12 6.04
CA ARG A 10 -0.13 -16.19 6.72
C ARG A 10 1.35 -16.59 6.64
N HIS A 11 1.66 -17.80 6.18
CA HIS A 11 3.04 -18.27 5.97
C HIS A 11 3.45 -18.22 4.50
N LEU A 12 2.56 -17.81 3.58
CA LEU A 12 2.97 -17.54 2.21
C LEU A 12 3.82 -16.28 2.19
N THR A 13 5.05 -16.41 1.70
CA THR A 13 6.00 -15.30 1.60
C THR A 13 5.98 -14.63 0.23
N ALA A 14 5.16 -15.11 -0.71
CA ALA A 14 4.95 -14.54 -2.02
C ALA A 14 3.65 -15.05 -2.66
N GLY A 15 3.15 -14.32 -3.66
CA GLY A 15 2.02 -14.74 -4.47
C GLY A 15 1.33 -13.59 -5.18
N VAL A 16 0.01 -13.67 -5.26
CA VAL A 16 -0.86 -12.62 -5.78
C VAL A 16 -1.65 -11.98 -4.64
N TYR A 17 -1.64 -10.64 -4.58
CA TYR A 17 -2.36 -9.84 -3.61
C TYR A 17 -3.50 -9.12 -4.33
N VAL A 18 -4.67 -9.07 -3.71
CA VAL A 18 -5.83 -8.35 -4.26
C VAL A 18 -5.88 -6.97 -3.63
N ILE A 19 -5.68 -5.93 -4.43
CA ILE A 19 -5.76 -4.54 -3.99
C ILE A 19 -7.11 -4.00 -4.42
N GLY A 20 -7.94 -3.65 -3.43
CA GLY A 20 -9.32 -3.21 -3.64
C GLY A 20 -9.53 -1.73 -3.35
N VAL A 21 -10.57 -1.18 -3.97
CA VAL A 21 -11.13 0.14 -3.68
C VAL A 21 -12.64 0.02 -3.54
N ALA A 22 -13.22 0.81 -2.66
CA ALA A 22 -14.66 0.85 -2.43
C ALA A 22 -15.18 2.30 -2.35
N ASP A 23 -16.34 2.53 -2.96
CA ASP A 23 -17.08 3.79 -2.90
C ASP A 23 -18.58 3.47 -2.76
N GLY A 24 -19.12 3.69 -1.56
CA GLY A 24 -20.44 3.19 -1.16
C GLY A 24 -20.56 1.68 -1.36
N GLU A 25 -21.52 1.26 -2.19
CA GLU A 25 -21.76 -0.15 -2.55
C GLU A 25 -20.84 -0.66 -3.67
N ARG A 26 -20.15 0.23 -4.40
CA ARG A 26 -19.28 -0.16 -5.50
C ARG A 26 -17.95 -0.68 -4.97
N ARG A 27 -17.49 -1.82 -5.52
CA ARG A 27 -16.17 -2.41 -5.22
C ARG A 27 -15.45 -2.76 -6.51
N ASN A 28 -14.21 -2.31 -6.64
CA ASN A 28 -13.30 -2.73 -7.71
C ASN A 28 -12.03 -3.30 -7.08
N ALA A 29 -11.30 -4.14 -7.82
CA ALA A 29 -10.01 -4.63 -7.38
C ALA A 29 -9.12 -4.97 -8.57
N PHE A 30 -7.81 -4.99 -8.33
CA PHE A 30 -6.82 -5.54 -9.24
C PHE A 30 -5.88 -6.48 -8.47
N THR A 31 -5.15 -7.30 -9.20
CA THR A 31 -4.15 -8.20 -8.64
C THR A 31 -2.75 -7.66 -8.85
N ALA A 32 -1.93 -7.72 -7.82
CA ALA A 32 -0.51 -7.39 -7.88
C ALA A 32 0.33 -8.56 -7.37
N SER A 33 1.48 -8.79 -7.99
CA SER A 33 2.48 -9.72 -7.46
C SER A 33 3.06 -9.16 -6.16
N TRP A 34 3.23 -10.00 -5.15
CA TRP A 34 3.73 -9.58 -3.84
C TRP A 34 4.70 -10.58 -3.22
N ARG A 35 5.47 -10.10 -2.25
CA ARG A 35 6.28 -10.89 -1.30
C ARG A 35 6.16 -10.36 0.11
N THR A 36 6.66 -11.08 1.11
CA THR A 36 6.88 -10.56 2.47
C THR A 36 8.34 -10.20 2.70
N ASP A 37 8.58 -9.44 3.77
CA ASP A 37 9.89 -9.36 4.43
C ASP A 37 9.78 -9.67 5.94
N VAL A 38 10.63 -9.06 6.77
CA VAL A 38 10.78 -9.29 8.22
C VAL A 38 9.46 -9.34 9.03
N THR A 39 8.47 -8.52 8.73
CA THR A 39 7.20 -8.48 9.50
C THR A 39 6.13 -9.44 8.99
N GLY A 40 6.30 -9.99 7.78
CA GLY A 40 5.24 -10.74 7.11
C GLY A 40 4.17 -9.87 6.44
N ALA A 41 4.30 -8.53 6.46
CA ALA A 41 3.42 -7.65 5.72
C ALA A 41 3.59 -7.84 4.20
N PRO A 42 2.51 -7.72 3.40
CA PRO A 42 2.58 -7.87 1.96
C PRO A 42 3.25 -6.66 1.30
N LEU A 43 4.24 -6.92 0.45
CA LEU A 43 5.02 -5.93 -0.30
C LEU A 43 4.80 -6.13 -1.81
N PRO A 44 4.19 -5.17 -2.51
CA PRO A 44 4.09 -5.19 -3.98
C PRO A 44 5.47 -5.23 -4.64
N LEU A 45 5.65 -6.07 -5.65
CA LEU A 45 6.97 -6.24 -6.29
C LEU A 45 7.40 -5.06 -7.18
N ASP A 46 6.44 -4.29 -7.71
CA ASP A 46 6.70 -3.21 -8.68
C ASP A 46 6.96 -1.84 -8.01
N ALA A 47 7.06 -1.78 -6.69
CA ALA A 47 7.38 -0.55 -5.97
C ALA A 47 8.86 -0.17 -6.13
N LEU A 48 9.15 1.11 -6.38
CA LEU A 48 10.54 1.61 -6.49
C LEU A 48 11.32 1.44 -5.17
N ALA A 49 10.63 1.61 -4.05
CA ALA A 49 11.17 1.46 -2.71
C ALA A 49 10.07 1.04 -1.74
N HIS A 50 10.43 0.45 -0.61
CA HIS A 50 9.50 0.15 0.48
C HIS A 50 10.19 0.22 1.84
N PHE A 51 9.36 0.41 2.88
CA PHE A 51 9.73 0.19 4.27
C PHE A 51 8.89 -0.94 4.84
N ASP A 52 9.53 -1.85 5.55
CA ASP A 52 8.85 -2.80 6.41
C ASP A 52 8.87 -2.29 7.85
N CYS A 53 7.70 -2.21 8.47
CA CYS A 53 7.50 -1.44 9.69
C CYS A 53 6.76 -2.24 10.76
N ARG A 54 7.21 -2.10 12.02
CA ARG A 54 6.41 -2.50 13.19
C ARG A 54 5.67 -1.28 13.73
N VAL A 55 4.35 -1.38 13.89
CA VAL A 55 3.53 -0.31 14.46
C VAL A 55 3.96 -0.02 15.89
N THR A 56 4.23 1.25 16.19
CA THR A 56 4.59 1.76 17.51
C THR A 56 3.61 2.78 18.05
N GLY A 57 2.74 3.34 17.20
CA GLY A 57 1.74 4.31 17.59
C GLY A 57 0.51 4.25 16.71
N ASP A 58 -0.62 4.57 17.32
CA ASP A 58 -1.94 4.61 16.71
C ASP A 58 -2.71 5.79 17.31
N ILE A 59 -2.91 6.83 16.50
CA ILE A 59 -3.41 8.13 16.96
C ILE A 59 -4.68 8.47 16.17
N GLU A 60 -5.74 8.81 16.90
CA GLU A 60 -6.98 9.31 16.32
C GLU A 60 -6.76 10.71 15.73
N ALA A 61 -7.17 10.91 14.48
CA ALA A 61 -6.98 12.15 13.72
C ALA A 61 -8.28 12.53 12.98
N GLY A 62 -9.38 12.60 13.72
CA GLY A 62 -10.71 12.88 13.17
C GLY A 62 -11.28 11.68 12.42
N ASP A 63 -11.56 11.85 11.13
CA ASP A 63 -12.03 10.79 10.23
C ASP A 63 -10.91 9.85 9.73
N HIS A 64 -9.66 10.14 10.10
CA HIS A 64 -8.49 9.33 9.78
C HIS A 64 -7.79 8.85 11.06
N ARG A 65 -6.89 7.87 10.87
CA ARG A 65 -5.95 7.43 11.90
C ARG A 65 -4.52 7.62 11.42
N LEU A 66 -3.67 8.18 12.29
CA LEU A 66 -2.24 8.29 12.06
C LEU A 66 -1.53 7.08 12.69
N ILE A 67 -0.97 6.23 11.83
CA ILE A 67 -0.19 5.05 12.25
C ILE A 67 1.29 5.39 12.22
N VAL A 68 1.98 5.25 13.35
CA VAL A 68 3.43 5.46 13.45
C VAL A 68 4.13 4.10 13.41
N GLY A 69 4.98 3.91 12.41
CA GLY A 69 5.76 2.68 12.21
C GLY A 69 7.24 2.90 12.48
N ARG A 70 7.86 2.01 13.26
CA ARG A 70 9.32 1.89 13.31
C ARG A 70 9.77 1.01 12.15
N VAL A 71 10.60 1.56 11.28
CA VAL A 71 11.27 0.82 10.19
C VAL A 71 12.15 -0.27 10.78
N VAL A 72 11.96 -1.50 10.32
CA VAL A 72 12.73 -2.69 10.73
C VAL A 72 13.42 -3.36 9.56
N ASP A 73 12.99 -3.05 8.33
CA ASP A 73 13.68 -3.39 7.09
C ASP A 73 13.23 -2.42 5.96
N GLY A 74 13.89 -2.45 4.82
CA GLY A 74 13.51 -1.70 3.63
C GLY A 74 14.51 -1.87 2.51
N ALA A 75 14.05 -1.66 1.28
CA ALA A 75 14.92 -1.75 0.10
C ALA A 75 14.55 -0.72 -0.97
N LEU A 76 15.56 -0.38 -1.77
CA LEU A 76 15.41 0.27 -3.07
C LEU A 76 15.38 -0.83 -4.13
N ALA A 77 14.22 -1.08 -4.73
CA ALA A 77 14.03 -2.12 -5.74
C ALA A 77 14.09 -1.58 -7.18
N GLY A 78 13.81 -0.28 -7.36
CA GLY A 78 13.85 0.42 -8.65
C GLY A 78 14.47 1.81 -8.49
N ALA A 79 15.74 1.87 -8.10
CA ALA A 79 16.44 3.14 -7.81
C ALA A 79 16.48 4.11 -9.01
N ASP A 80 16.36 3.58 -10.23
CA ASP A 80 16.40 4.36 -11.47
C ASP A 80 15.01 4.77 -11.98
N GLY A 81 13.93 4.39 -11.29
CA GLY A 81 12.57 4.74 -11.68
C GLY A 81 12.14 6.13 -11.17
N ASP A 82 11.24 6.77 -11.92
CA ASP A 82 10.64 8.04 -11.51
C ASP A 82 9.48 7.79 -10.52
N PRO A 83 9.46 8.45 -9.34
CA PRO A 83 8.35 8.33 -8.42
C PRO A 83 7.07 8.91 -9.02
N LEU A 84 5.96 8.20 -8.85
CA LEU A 84 4.64 8.72 -9.20
C LEU A 84 4.20 9.75 -8.17
N ILE A 85 4.20 11.02 -8.55
CA ILE A 85 3.61 12.10 -7.77
C ILE A 85 2.10 12.04 -7.90
N TYR A 86 1.38 12.30 -6.82
CA TYR A 86 -0.07 12.19 -6.80
C TYR A 86 -0.75 13.02 -7.90
N ALA A 87 -0.28 14.24 -8.19
CA ALA A 87 -0.82 15.05 -9.30
C ALA A 87 -0.69 14.38 -10.69
N GLN A 88 0.24 13.45 -10.88
CA GLN A 88 0.40 12.71 -12.14
C GLN A 88 -0.65 11.60 -12.31
N THR A 89 -1.47 11.30 -11.29
CA THR A 89 -2.60 10.39 -11.45
C THR A 89 -3.75 11.01 -12.25
N GLY A 90 -3.67 12.31 -12.55
CA GLY A 90 -4.73 13.05 -13.25
C GLY A 90 -6.06 12.87 -12.52
N ASN A 91 -7.11 12.61 -13.29
CA ASN A 91 -8.48 12.57 -12.76
C ASN A 91 -8.96 11.18 -12.28
N LEU A 92 -8.05 10.27 -11.89
CA LEU A 92 -8.42 8.91 -11.47
C LEU A 92 -9.33 8.86 -10.23
N ASP A 93 -9.23 9.87 -9.37
CA ASP A 93 -10.00 10.03 -8.13
C ASP A 93 -10.81 11.32 -8.10
N MET A 94 -10.98 11.99 -9.24
CA MET A 94 -11.60 13.32 -9.35
C MET A 94 -10.79 14.46 -8.69
N SER A 95 -9.52 14.26 -8.33
CA SER A 95 -8.71 15.29 -7.66
C SER A 95 -8.07 16.31 -8.59
N GLU A 96 -8.19 16.17 -9.93
CA GLU A 96 -7.58 17.10 -10.87
C GLU A 96 -8.03 18.56 -10.61
N ASP A 97 -9.30 18.73 -10.24
CA ASP A 97 -9.89 20.04 -9.91
C ASP A 97 -9.33 20.67 -8.63
N LEU A 98 -8.58 19.92 -7.82
CA LEU A 98 -7.95 20.39 -6.58
C LEU A 98 -6.54 20.93 -6.78
N TYR A 99 -5.92 20.68 -7.94
CA TYR A 99 -4.55 21.13 -8.22
C TYR A 99 -4.53 22.44 -9.01
N PRO A 100 -3.49 23.27 -8.82
CA PRO A 100 -3.23 24.36 -9.74
C PRO A 100 -2.79 23.82 -11.10
N GLU A 101 -3.08 24.54 -12.19
CA GLU A 101 -2.62 24.16 -13.54
C GLU A 101 -1.08 24.08 -13.65
N THR A 102 -0.37 24.80 -12.78
CA THR A 102 1.09 24.72 -12.65
C THR A 102 1.48 24.71 -11.18
N PHE A 103 2.38 23.81 -10.81
CA PHE A 103 3.06 23.86 -9.52
C PHE A 103 4.27 24.79 -9.68
N SER A 104 4.23 25.95 -9.01
CA SER A 104 5.32 26.95 -9.00
C SER A 104 6.58 26.46 -8.32
#